data_AF-A0A7W1FDN5-F1
#
_entry.id   AF-A0A7W1FDN5-F1
#
_cell.length_a   1.000
_cell.length_b   1.000
_cell.length_c   1.000
_cell.angle_alpha   90.00
_cell.angle_beta   90.00
_cell.angle_gamma   90.00
#
_symmetry.space_group_name_H-M   'P 1'
#
loop_
_entity.id
_entity.type
_entity.pdbx_description
1 polymer ?
#
loop_
_entity_poly.entity_id
_entity_poly.type
_entity_poly.pdbx_seq_one_letter_code
_entity_poly.pdbx_strand_id
1 'polypeptide(L)'
;MRKIILFCFILIFVFATACWAQTAPALQEKTLAVSGLKDKVTVRRDERGIPYIEAKNEADLYFAQGFVTASDRLWQMDLYRRVARGETAEIFGRTALDEDRRWRKFGFARVAEETVNNASAENRALLDNYARGVNEYIASLDEKTLPVEFQILKYRPREWTAADSIVIGKIFDDALSNTWRMDLMKASLMDLPTEKRNRIFDPSSPLDVLLIGKDSINSEFRIQNSKLNIAQLGTWNSELETALAKAEEVRKQSLERIGFYAEDLAASNNWVVSGKRTVDGKALLANDPHLRPTQPPIWYLVNLASPNVKVAGVSTAGIPGVIIGHNENIAWGLTNVGPDVQDLYLETFDASGKYKTPTGWQTPVVRKEEIKVRKNPLSPETETEVLEVTTTRHGIVVLEEAGKRYA
;
A
#
# COMPACT_ATOMS: atom_id res chain seq x y z
N MET A 1 -17.61 -28.19 25.95
CA MET A 1 -17.81 -27.93 24.50
C MET A 1 -19.17 -27.33 24.15
N ARG A 2 -20.32 -28.02 24.33
CA ARG A 2 -21.65 -27.47 23.94
C ARG A 2 -22.00 -26.09 24.54
N LYS A 3 -21.65 -25.84 25.80
CA LYS A 3 -21.88 -24.52 26.46
C LYS A 3 -20.99 -23.39 25.91
N ILE A 4 -19.77 -23.72 25.47
CA ILE A 4 -18.83 -22.74 24.87
C ILE A 4 -19.27 -22.40 23.45
N ILE A 5 -19.69 -23.39 22.67
CA ILE A 5 -20.23 -23.19 21.32
C ILE A 5 -21.51 -22.35 21.38
N LEU A 6 -22.41 -22.63 22.33
CA LEU A 6 -23.63 -21.86 22.53
C LEU A 6 -23.33 -20.42 22.94
N PHE A 7 -22.34 -20.20 23.81
CA PHE A 7 -21.90 -18.86 24.22
C PHE A 7 -21.30 -18.06 23.06
N CYS A 8 -20.43 -18.68 22.24
CA CYS A 8 -19.91 -18.04 21.03
C CYS A 8 -21.01 -17.73 20.01
N PHE A 9 -22.00 -18.62 19.85
CA PHE A 9 -23.15 -18.37 18.98
C PHE A 9 -24.01 -17.20 19.48
N ILE A 10 -24.25 -17.11 20.79
CA ILE A 10 -24.99 -15.99 21.38
C ILE A 10 -24.23 -14.68 21.20
N LEU A 11 -22.90 -14.68 21.39
CA LEU A 11 -22.05 -13.51 21.12
C LEU A 11 -22.11 -13.07 19.65
N ILE A 12 -21.98 -14.02 18.72
CA ILE A 12 -22.08 -13.74 17.28
C ILE A 12 -23.47 -13.23 16.92
N PHE A 13 -24.53 -13.81 17.48
CA PHE A 13 -25.91 -13.42 17.22
C PHE A 13 -26.25 -12.05 17.80
N VAL A 14 -25.80 -11.75 19.02
CA VAL A 14 -25.95 -10.42 19.64
C VAL A 14 -25.15 -9.38 18.85
N PHE A 15 -23.94 -9.72 18.38
CA PHE A 15 -23.13 -8.83 17.55
C PHE A 15 -23.79 -8.58 16.18
N ALA A 16 -24.32 -9.63 15.53
CA ALA A 16 -25.01 -9.53 14.25
C ALA A 16 -26.32 -8.72 14.35
N THR A 17 -27.10 -8.91 15.42
CA THR A 17 -28.35 -8.16 15.65
C THR A 17 -28.09 -6.71 16.04
N ALA A 18 -27.03 -6.41 16.81
CA ALA A 18 -26.60 -5.05 17.08
C ALA A 18 -26.13 -4.32 15.79
N CYS A 19 -25.44 -5.03 14.90
CA CYS A 19 -25.06 -4.50 13.58
C CYS A 19 -26.28 -4.23 12.69
N TRP A 20 -27.26 -5.17 12.66
CA TRP A 20 -28.49 -5.01 11.89
C TRP A 20 -29.41 -3.89 12.42
N ALA A 21 -29.43 -3.66 13.73
CA ALA A 21 -30.20 -2.58 14.33
C ALA A 21 -29.61 -1.18 14.06
N GLN A 22 -28.33 -1.09 13.69
CA GLN A 22 -27.69 0.15 13.22
C GLN A 22 -27.88 0.39 11.73
N THR A 23 -28.25 -0.62 10.93
CA THR A 23 -28.49 -0.49 9.49
C THR A 23 -29.95 -0.13 9.21
N ALA A 24 -30.34 1.09 9.57
CA ALA A 24 -31.30 1.96 8.87
C ALA A 24 -31.84 3.03 9.83
N PRO A 25 -31.05 4.05 10.22
CA PRO A 25 -31.68 5.33 10.49
C PRO A 25 -32.39 5.74 9.20
N ALA A 26 -33.65 6.15 9.28
CA ALA A 26 -34.31 6.82 8.16
C ALA A 26 -33.37 7.88 7.58
N LEU A 27 -33.35 8.05 6.25
CA LEU A 27 -32.60 9.10 5.55
C LEU A 27 -33.06 10.48 6.04
N GLN A 28 -32.58 10.90 7.19
CA GLN A 28 -32.92 12.16 7.80
C GLN A 28 -31.83 13.14 7.41
N GLU A 29 -32.23 14.25 6.79
CA GLU A 29 -31.33 15.35 6.51
C GLU A 29 -30.74 15.85 7.83
N LYS A 30 -29.44 15.64 8.01
CA LYS A 30 -28.70 16.10 9.19
C LYS A 30 -27.79 17.24 8.77
N THR A 31 -28.01 18.42 9.34
CA THR A 31 -27.06 19.52 9.23
C THR A 31 -26.04 19.40 10.36
N LEU A 32 -24.75 19.31 10.00
CA LEU A 32 -23.63 19.31 10.93
C LEU A 32 -22.92 20.65 10.83
N ALA A 33 -22.65 21.27 11.99
CA ALA A 33 -21.69 22.37 12.04
C ALA A 33 -20.28 21.75 12.13
N VAL A 34 -19.48 21.95 11.09
CA VAL A 34 -18.14 21.37 10.96
C VAL A 34 -17.15 22.51 10.84
N SER A 35 -16.15 22.55 11.71
CA SER A 35 -15.16 23.63 11.71
C SER A 35 -14.22 23.48 10.51
N GLY A 36 -13.81 24.59 9.90
CA GLY A 36 -12.80 24.59 8.84
C GLY A 36 -13.31 24.44 7.40
N LEU A 37 -14.63 24.31 7.20
CA LEU A 37 -15.29 24.53 5.90
C LEU A 37 -15.45 26.04 5.62
N LYS A 38 -15.22 26.45 4.38
CA LYS A 38 -15.44 27.84 3.94
C LYS A 38 -16.87 28.08 3.45
N ASP A 39 -17.46 27.07 2.82
CA ASP A 39 -18.81 27.07 2.26
C ASP A 39 -19.60 25.83 2.70
N LYS A 40 -20.91 25.84 2.45
CA LYS A 40 -21.77 24.66 2.62
C LYS A 40 -21.32 23.54 1.68
N VAL A 41 -21.15 22.35 2.24
CA VAL A 41 -20.98 21.08 1.52
C VAL A 41 -22.24 20.24 1.69
N THR A 42 -22.67 19.57 0.62
CA THR A 42 -23.76 18.58 0.65
C THR A 42 -23.16 17.19 0.47
N VAL A 43 -23.50 16.27 1.37
CA VAL A 43 -23.14 14.84 1.24
C VAL A 43 -24.43 14.04 1.17
N ARG A 44 -24.68 13.42 0.02
CA ARG A 44 -25.79 12.49 -0.18
C ARG A 44 -25.25 11.07 -0.29
N ARG A 45 -25.93 10.09 0.30
CA ARG A 45 -25.65 8.67 0.08
C ARG A 45 -26.78 8.03 -0.72
N ASP A 46 -26.43 7.15 -1.64
CA ASP A 46 -27.42 6.28 -2.29
C ASP A 46 -27.75 5.06 -1.43
N GLU A 47 -28.63 4.19 -1.92
CA GLU A 47 -29.08 2.96 -1.24
C GLU A 47 -27.95 1.97 -0.92
N ARG A 48 -26.80 2.08 -1.62
CA ARG A 48 -25.61 1.26 -1.38
C ARG A 48 -24.64 1.92 -0.39
N GLY A 49 -24.98 3.12 0.10
CA GLY A 49 -24.15 3.91 0.99
C GLY A 49 -23.06 4.72 0.29
N ILE A 50 -23.04 4.79 -1.05
CA ILE A 50 -22.00 5.51 -1.79
C ILE A 50 -22.17 7.02 -1.60
N PRO A 51 -21.13 7.74 -1.12
CA PRO A 51 -21.19 9.18 -0.95
C PRO A 51 -21.05 9.94 -2.28
N TYR A 52 -21.93 10.93 -2.44
CA TYR A 52 -21.89 11.99 -3.45
C TYR A 52 -21.63 13.29 -2.70
N ILE A 53 -20.44 13.87 -2.90
CA ILE A 53 -19.95 15.04 -2.16
C ILE A 53 -19.93 16.22 -3.11
N GLU A 54 -20.72 17.24 -2.79
CA GLU A 54 -20.86 18.47 -3.57
C GLU A 54 -20.39 19.67 -2.75
N ALA A 55 -19.46 20.45 -3.29
CA ALA A 55 -18.90 21.65 -2.66
C ALA A 55 -18.75 22.80 -3.66
N LYS A 56 -18.67 24.04 -3.16
CA LYS A 56 -18.47 25.22 -4.03
C LYS A 56 -17.02 25.46 -4.43
N ASN A 57 -16.08 24.79 -3.78
CA ASN A 57 -14.65 24.91 -4.03
C ASN A 57 -13.95 23.58 -3.71
N GLU A 58 -12.77 23.38 -4.28
CA GLU A 58 -12.01 22.13 -4.13
C GLU A 58 -11.46 21.91 -2.72
N ALA A 59 -11.16 22.99 -1.98
CA ALA A 59 -10.64 22.86 -0.62
C ALA A 59 -11.68 22.22 0.31
N ASP A 60 -12.94 22.66 0.22
CA ASP A 60 -14.06 22.08 0.96
C ASP A 60 -14.44 20.69 0.41
N LEU A 61 -14.29 20.46 -0.90
CA LEU A 61 -14.53 19.15 -1.52
C LEU A 61 -13.61 18.07 -0.93
N TYR A 62 -12.30 18.32 -0.94
CA TYR A 62 -11.32 17.35 -0.43
C TYR A 62 -11.35 17.24 1.09
N PHE A 63 -11.62 18.35 1.81
CA PHE A 63 -11.91 18.30 3.23
C PHE A 63 -13.09 17.38 3.54
N ALA A 64 -14.22 17.57 2.85
CA ALA A 64 -15.39 16.74 3.06
C ALA A 64 -15.14 15.28 2.66
N GLN A 65 -14.36 15.02 1.60
CA GLN A 65 -13.95 13.67 1.24
C GLN A 65 -13.18 13.01 2.40
N GLY A 66 -12.22 13.69 3.00
CA GLY A 66 -11.47 13.21 4.17
C GLY A 66 -12.38 12.91 5.36
N PHE A 67 -13.26 13.85 5.71
CA PHE A 67 -14.22 13.70 6.80
C PHE A 67 -15.15 12.49 6.60
N VAL A 68 -15.74 12.37 5.40
CA VAL A 68 -16.68 11.30 5.05
C VAL A 68 -15.99 9.94 5.00
N THR A 69 -14.78 9.87 4.42
CA THR A 69 -14.01 8.63 4.37
C THR A 69 -13.63 8.16 5.78
N ALA A 70 -13.18 9.09 6.64
CA ALA A 70 -12.88 8.78 8.04
C ALA A 70 -14.14 8.32 8.79
N SER A 71 -15.29 8.95 8.55
CA SER A 71 -16.55 8.53 9.17
C SER A 71 -16.96 7.10 8.85
N ASP A 72 -16.51 6.58 7.70
CA ASP A 72 -16.78 5.21 7.29
C ASP A 72 -15.67 4.24 7.66
N ARG A 73 -14.41 4.66 7.59
CA ARG A 73 -13.24 3.78 7.49
C ARG A 73 -12.07 4.17 8.40
N LEU A 74 -12.27 4.99 9.45
CA LEU A 74 -11.18 5.49 10.29
C LEU A 74 -10.23 4.40 10.82
N TRP A 75 -10.77 3.27 11.29
CA TRP A 75 -9.93 2.14 11.74
C TRP A 75 -9.08 1.55 10.61
N GLN A 76 -9.68 1.31 9.44
CA GLN A 76 -8.98 0.81 8.25
C GLN A 76 -7.85 1.77 7.83
N MET A 77 -8.13 3.07 7.84
CA MET A 77 -7.15 4.13 7.54
C MET A 77 -5.97 4.12 8.53
N ASP A 78 -6.26 4.05 9.83
CA ASP A 78 -5.21 4.02 10.86
C ASP A 78 -4.33 2.77 10.73
N LEU A 79 -4.95 1.60 10.50
CA LEU A 79 -4.22 0.35 10.33
C LEU A 79 -3.34 0.38 9.06
N TYR A 80 -3.83 0.94 7.95
CA TYR A 80 -3.04 1.08 6.71
C TYR A 80 -1.81 1.94 6.93
N ARG A 81 -1.94 3.13 7.53
CA ARG A 81 -0.75 3.97 7.80
C ARG A 81 0.21 3.30 8.77
N ARG A 82 -0.28 2.56 9.78
CA ARG A 82 0.58 1.86 10.75
C ARG A 82 1.40 0.76 10.09
N VAL A 83 0.79 -0.05 9.22
CA VAL A 83 1.53 -1.07 8.46
C VAL A 83 2.61 -0.39 7.61
N ALA A 84 2.22 0.58 6.78
CA ALA A 84 3.15 1.20 5.84
C ALA A 84 4.27 2.01 6.51
N ARG A 85 4.04 2.52 7.72
CA ARG A 85 5.04 3.24 8.53
C ARG A 85 5.84 2.34 9.47
N GLY A 86 5.47 1.08 9.62
CA GLY A 86 6.05 0.18 10.63
C GLY A 86 5.77 0.65 12.07
N GLU A 87 4.50 0.84 12.39
CA GLU A 87 3.94 1.28 13.69
C GLU A 87 2.86 0.31 14.20
N THR A 88 2.85 -0.93 13.71
CA THR A 88 1.84 -1.95 13.99
C THR A 88 2.10 -2.65 15.33
N ALA A 89 3.36 -2.83 15.69
CA ALA A 89 3.80 -3.38 16.98
C ALA A 89 3.41 -2.48 18.15
N GLU A 90 3.15 -1.19 17.92
CA GLU A 90 2.64 -0.27 18.95
C GLU A 90 1.25 -0.68 19.46
N ILE A 91 0.46 -1.36 18.61
CA ILE A 91 -0.91 -1.79 18.94
C ILE A 91 -1.04 -3.31 19.10
N PHE A 92 -0.21 -4.11 18.44
CA PHE A 92 -0.26 -5.58 18.52
C PHE A 92 0.93 -6.23 19.24
N GLY A 93 1.94 -5.44 19.62
CA GLY A 93 3.10 -5.92 20.35
C GLY A 93 4.05 -6.75 19.49
N ARG A 94 4.76 -7.68 20.15
CA ARG A 94 5.88 -8.44 19.54
C ARG A 94 5.48 -9.27 18.31
N THR A 95 4.22 -9.65 18.17
CA THR A 95 3.74 -10.43 17.01
C THR A 95 3.81 -9.65 15.70
N ALA A 96 3.80 -8.31 15.73
CA ALA A 96 3.91 -7.45 14.55
C ALA A 96 5.31 -6.80 14.42
N LEU A 97 6.25 -7.10 15.30
CA LEU A 97 7.56 -6.43 15.33
C LEU A 97 8.40 -6.74 14.09
N ASP A 98 8.39 -7.98 13.60
CA ASP A 98 9.15 -8.33 12.40
C ASP A 98 8.54 -7.70 11.13
N GLU A 99 7.21 -7.53 11.08
CA GLU A 99 6.51 -6.77 10.05
C GLU A 99 6.97 -5.30 10.08
N ASP A 100 6.94 -4.67 11.25
CA ASP A 100 7.38 -3.27 11.42
C ASP A 100 8.84 -3.08 11.05
N ARG A 101 9.73 -4.00 11.46
CA ARG A 101 11.15 -3.95 11.07
C ARG A 101 11.32 -3.95 9.56
N ARG A 102 10.54 -4.75 8.83
CA ARG A 102 10.56 -4.79 7.36
C ARG A 102 10.15 -3.43 6.76
N TRP A 103 9.02 -2.87 7.19
CA TRP A 103 8.56 -1.56 6.69
C TRP A 103 9.51 -0.42 7.05
N ARG A 104 10.11 -0.46 8.24
CA ARG A 104 11.14 0.49 8.70
C ARG A 104 12.42 0.40 7.88
N LYS A 105 12.81 -0.79 7.41
CA LYS A 105 13.95 -0.96 6.50
C LYS A 105 13.74 -0.23 5.18
N PHE A 106 12.57 -0.32 4.56
CA PHE A 106 12.27 0.45 3.34
C PHE A 106 12.22 1.95 3.60
N GLY A 107 11.75 2.36 4.77
CA GLY A 107 11.69 3.76 5.16
C GLY A 107 10.65 4.55 4.36
N PHE A 108 9.57 3.90 3.95
CA PHE A 108 8.48 4.52 3.19
C PHE A 108 7.83 5.70 3.91
N ALA A 109 7.80 5.71 5.24
CA ALA A 109 7.34 6.86 6.03
C ALA A 109 8.14 8.14 5.71
N ARG A 110 9.48 8.03 5.71
CA ARG A 110 10.38 9.14 5.38
C ARG A 110 10.24 9.56 3.91
N VAL A 111 10.14 8.59 3.00
CA VAL A 111 9.90 8.87 1.58
C VAL A 111 8.58 9.62 1.38
N ALA A 112 7.52 9.25 2.11
CA ALA A 112 6.23 9.94 2.04
C ALA A 112 6.33 11.37 2.58
N GLU A 113 7.04 11.60 3.68
CA GLU A 113 7.29 12.94 4.23
C GLU A 113 8.09 13.81 3.26
N GLU A 114 9.17 13.29 2.69
CA GLU A 114 9.96 13.97 1.65
C GLU A 114 9.14 14.27 0.40
N THR A 115 8.27 13.35 -0.02
CA THR A 115 7.36 13.54 -1.17
C THR A 115 6.41 14.71 -0.92
N VAL A 116 5.84 14.81 0.28
CA VAL A 116 4.95 15.90 0.67
C VAL A 116 5.68 17.24 0.79
N ASN A 117 6.94 17.23 1.25
CA ASN A 117 7.77 18.43 1.34
C ASN A 117 8.18 18.97 -0.04
N ASN A 118 8.32 18.08 -1.03
CA ASN A 118 8.67 18.43 -2.41
C ASN A 118 7.45 18.56 -3.34
N ALA A 119 6.23 18.40 -2.82
CA ALA A 119 5.01 18.51 -3.61
C ALA A 119 4.78 19.94 -4.11
N SER A 120 4.14 20.08 -5.27
CA SER A 120 3.63 21.38 -5.72
C SER A 120 2.62 21.93 -4.72
N ALA A 121 2.45 23.26 -4.68
CA ALA A 121 1.49 23.90 -3.78
C ALA A 121 0.06 23.36 -3.97
N GLU A 122 -0.31 23.03 -5.21
CA GLU A 122 -1.60 22.43 -5.55
C GLU A 122 -1.77 21.03 -4.96
N ASN A 123 -0.83 20.12 -5.21
CA ASN A 123 -0.88 18.75 -4.68
C ASN A 123 -0.82 18.75 -3.15
N ARG A 124 0.00 19.64 -2.58
CA ARG A 124 0.09 19.80 -1.13
C ARG A 124 -1.23 20.29 -0.54
N ALA A 125 -1.88 21.27 -1.16
CA ALA A 125 -3.17 21.77 -0.71
C ALA A 125 -4.24 20.68 -0.74
N LEU A 126 -4.30 19.85 -1.79
CA LEU A 126 -5.22 18.72 -1.88
C LEU A 126 -5.03 17.74 -0.70
N LEU A 127 -3.79 17.33 -0.43
CA LEU A 127 -3.46 16.41 0.67
C LEU A 127 -3.77 17.01 2.04
N ASP A 128 -3.39 18.27 2.27
CA ASP A 128 -3.63 18.97 3.53
C ASP A 128 -5.13 19.19 3.76
N ASN A 129 -5.91 19.53 2.73
CA ASN A 129 -7.36 19.68 2.84
C ASN A 129 -8.02 18.37 3.25
N TYR A 130 -7.65 17.26 2.61
CA TYR A 130 -8.13 15.92 2.99
C TYR A 130 -7.77 15.59 4.45
N ALA A 131 -6.50 15.79 4.83
CA ALA A 131 -6.03 15.54 6.19
C ALA A 131 -6.79 16.37 7.24
N ARG A 132 -7.06 17.65 6.97
CA ARG A 132 -7.88 18.50 7.85
C ARG A 132 -9.29 17.92 8.05
N GLY A 133 -9.91 17.39 7.00
CA GLY A 133 -11.21 16.75 7.09
C GLY A 133 -11.21 15.48 7.94
N VAL A 134 -10.19 14.63 7.75
CA VAL A 134 -9.98 13.44 8.59
C VAL A 134 -9.81 13.84 10.06
N ASN A 135 -9.00 14.88 10.32
CA ASN A 135 -8.71 15.34 11.67
C ASN A 135 -9.93 15.97 12.35
N GLU A 136 -10.76 16.71 11.62
CA GLU A 136 -12.02 17.22 12.15
C GLU A 136 -12.96 16.08 12.55
N TYR A 137 -13.02 15.00 11.77
CA TYR A 137 -13.76 13.81 12.18
C TYR A 137 -13.17 13.18 13.44
N ILE A 138 -11.84 12.97 13.51
CA ILE A 138 -11.16 12.44 14.71
C ILE A 138 -11.44 13.30 15.94
N ALA A 139 -11.38 14.62 15.82
CA ALA A 139 -11.61 15.58 16.90
C ALA A 139 -13.06 15.58 17.38
N SER A 140 -14.02 15.22 16.53
CA SER A 140 -15.44 15.11 16.89
C SER A 140 -15.77 13.89 17.76
N LEU A 141 -14.85 12.92 17.88
CA LEU A 141 -15.07 11.67 18.60
C LEU A 141 -14.73 11.83 20.09
N ASP A 142 -15.57 11.24 20.93
CA ASP A 142 -15.34 11.01 22.36
C ASP A 142 -15.04 9.53 22.65
N GLU A 143 -14.93 9.10 23.91
CA GLU A 143 -14.65 7.69 24.25
C GLU A 143 -15.76 6.72 23.82
N LYS A 144 -17.01 7.18 23.72
CA LYS A 144 -18.17 6.33 23.41
C LYS A 144 -18.40 6.19 21.91
N THR A 145 -18.05 7.23 21.15
CA THR A 145 -18.26 7.34 19.71
C THR A 145 -17.06 6.90 18.88
N LEU A 146 -15.88 6.76 19.51
CA LEU A 146 -14.70 6.19 18.86
C LEU A 146 -15.00 4.79 18.29
N PRO A 147 -14.50 4.40 17.11
CA PRO A 147 -14.69 3.05 16.60
C PRO A 147 -14.24 1.98 17.61
N VAL A 148 -14.94 0.85 17.63
CA VAL A 148 -14.83 -0.18 18.68
C VAL A 148 -13.42 -0.74 18.81
N GLU A 149 -12.68 -0.83 17.71
CA GLU A 149 -11.31 -1.33 17.67
C GLU A 149 -10.36 -0.48 18.51
N PHE A 150 -10.50 0.84 18.43
CA PHE A 150 -9.75 1.79 19.25
C PHE A 150 -10.11 1.69 20.74
N GLN A 151 -11.41 1.47 21.05
CA GLN A 151 -11.86 1.27 22.43
C GLN A 151 -11.28 -0.02 23.03
N ILE A 152 -11.32 -1.13 22.27
CA ILE A 152 -10.76 -2.42 22.68
C ILE A 152 -9.26 -2.32 22.91
N LEU A 153 -8.55 -1.67 22.00
CA LEU A 153 -7.10 -1.51 22.05
C LEU A 153 -6.65 -0.33 22.94
N LYS A 154 -7.61 0.39 23.53
CA LYS A 154 -7.41 1.49 24.49
C LYS A 154 -6.45 2.57 24.00
N TYR A 155 -6.61 3.02 22.76
CA TYR A 155 -5.85 4.15 22.23
C TYR A 155 -6.75 5.04 21.36
N ARG A 156 -6.34 6.29 21.13
CA ARG A 156 -6.94 7.16 20.13
C ARG A 156 -5.98 7.30 18.94
N PRO A 157 -6.46 7.30 17.69
CA PRO A 157 -5.58 7.53 16.55
C PRO A 157 -4.97 8.93 16.64
N ARG A 158 -3.70 9.06 16.27
CA ARG A 158 -3.05 10.38 16.11
C ARG A 158 -3.67 11.14 14.93
N GLU A 159 -3.45 12.44 14.89
CA GLU A 159 -3.84 13.25 13.72
C GLU A 159 -3.27 12.66 12.42
N TRP A 160 -4.09 12.71 11.38
CA TRP A 160 -3.77 12.42 10.00
C TRP A 160 -2.93 13.56 9.41
N THR A 161 -1.87 13.18 8.72
CA THR A 161 -1.01 14.11 7.98
C THR A 161 -1.12 13.86 6.48
N ALA A 162 -0.73 14.84 5.66
CA ALA A 162 -0.60 14.62 4.21
C ALA A 162 0.29 13.42 3.87
N ALA A 163 1.34 13.17 4.66
CA ALA A 163 2.24 12.04 4.46
C ALA A 163 1.55 10.69 4.72
N ASP A 164 0.54 10.64 5.59
CA ASP A 164 -0.23 9.41 5.84
C ASP A 164 -1.05 9.01 4.61
N SER A 165 -1.50 9.96 3.79
CA SER A 165 -2.16 9.64 2.51
C SER A 165 -1.17 9.08 1.48
N ILE A 166 0.05 9.63 1.43
CA ILE A 166 1.09 9.17 0.49
C ILE A 166 1.64 7.80 0.90
N VAL A 167 1.80 7.53 2.20
CA VAL A 167 2.38 6.27 2.67
C VAL A 167 1.44 5.07 2.40
N ILE A 168 0.12 5.28 2.33
CA ILE A 168 -0.81 4.21 1.89
C ILE A 168 -0.51 3.78 0.45
N GLY A 169 -0.13 4.71 -0.43
CA GLY A 169 0.32 4.36 -1.79
C GLY A 169 1.49 3.39 -1.78
N LYS A 170 2.37 3.46 -0.77
CA LYS A 170 3.51 2.54 -0.63
C LYS A 170 3.12 1.11 -0.27
N ILE A 171 1.89 0.89 0.20
CA ILE A 171 1.33 -0.45 0.34
C ILE A 171 1.13 -1.09 -1.03
N PHE A 172 0.61 -0.33 -2.00
CA PHE A 172 0.46 -0.81 -3.37
C PHE A 172 1.82 -1.08 -4.01
N ASP A 173 2.79 -0.19 -3.82
CA ASP A 173 4.16 -0.38 -4.34
C ASP A 173 4.74 -1.72 -3.83
N ASP A 174 4.64 -2.01 -2.53
CA ASP A 174 5.10 -3.28 -1.96
C ASP A 174 4.28 -4.48 -2.47
N ALA A 175 2.95 -4.37 -2.47
CA ALA A 175 2.07 -5.46 -2.84
C ALA A 175 2.19 -5.87 -4.31
N LEU A 176 2.49 -4.92 -5.20
CA LEU A 176 2.41 -5.10 -6.66
C LEU A 176 3.77 -5.13 -7.39
N SER A 177 4.89 -4.83 -6.70
CA SER A 177 6.20 -4.64 -7.34
C SER A 177 7.32 -5.54 -6.79
N ASN A 178 7.00 -6.59 -6.03
CA ASN A 178 8.00 -7.44 -5.37
C ASN A 178 8.62 -8.46 -6.35
N THR A 179 9.70 -8.09 -7.03
CA THR A 179 10.37 -8.93 -8.04
C THR A 179 11.77 -9.41 -7.63
N TRP A 180 12.45 -8.76 -6.68
CA TRP A 180 13.86 -9.06 -6.34
C TRP A 180 14.14 -10.53 -5.94
N ARG A 181 13.17 -11.25 -5.37
CA ARG A 181 13.31 -12.68 -5.04
C ARG A 181 13.43 -13.54 -6.30
N MET A 182 12.80 -13.11 -7.40
CA MET A 182 12.93 -13.74 -8.70
C MET A 182 14.36 -13.63 -9.23
N ASP A 183 15.11 -12.59 -8.88
CA ASP A 183 16.51 -12.47 -9.29
C ASP A 183 17.41 -13.47 -8.60
N LEU A 184 17.17 -13.75 -7.32
CA LEU A 184 17.87 -14.84 -6.61
C LEU A 184 17.52 -16.21 -7.20
N MET A 185 16.25 -16.42 -7.56
CA MET A 185 15.81 -17.65 -8.23
C MET A 185 16.44 -17.77 -9.63
N LYS A 186 16.46 -16.69 -10.43
CA LYS A 186 17.13 -16.66 -11.74
C LYS A 186 18.63 -16.95 -11.56
N ALA A 187 19.26 -16.33 -10.56
CA ALA A 187 20.68 -16.53 -10.24
C ALA A 187 21.01 -17.99 -9.91
N SER A 188 20.17 -18.69 -9.15
CA SER A 188 20.38 -20.12 -8.83
C SER A 188 20.26 -21.03 -10.05
N LEU A 189 19.59 -20.58 -11.11
CA LEU A 189 19.43 -21.29 -12.38
C LEU A 189 20.47 -20.90 -13.44
N MET A 190 21.41 -20.02 -13.12
CA MET A 190 22.44 -19.56 -14.08
C MET A 190 23.36 -20.68 -14.56
N ASP A 191 23.52 -21.76 -13.79
CA ASP A 191 24.31 -22.94 -14.18
C ASP A 191 23.64 -23.79 -15.27
N LEU A 192 22.36 -23.58 -15.56
CA LEU A 192 21.69 -24.26 -16.67
C LEU A 192 22.30 -23.84 -18.02
N PRO A 193 22.35 -24.72 -19.03
CA PRO A 193 22.73 -24.34 -20.40
C PRO A 193 21.91 -23.15 -20.91
N THR A 194 22.54 -22.24 -21.67
CA THR A 194 21.90 -21.02 -22.20
C THR A 194 20.57 -21.29 -22.90
N GLU A 195 20.48 -22.35 -23.70
CA GLU A 195 19.23 -22.73 -24.38
C GLU A 195 18.10 -23.04 -23.39
N LYS A 196 18.41 -23.73 -22.28
CA LYS A 196 17.41 -24.02 -21.24
C LYS A 196 17.02 -22.75 -20.48
N ARG A 197 17.97 -21.86 -20.18
CA ARG A 197 17.67 -20.57 -19.51
C ARG A 197 16.76 -19.71 -20.39
N ASN A 198 17.06 -19.56 -21.68
CA ASN A 198 16.26 -18.76 -22.60
C ASN A 198 14.85 -19.33 -22.82
N ARG A 199 14.66 -20.65 -22.67
CA ARG A 199 13.31 -21.25 -22.69
C ARG A 199 12.50 -20.99 -21.42
N ILE A 200 13.15 -20.80 -20.27
CA ILE A 200 12.49 -20.57 -18.98
C ILE A 200 12.23 -19.07 -18.77
N PHE A 201 13.19 -18.23 -19.19
CA PHE A 201 13.19 -16.79 -19.01
C PHE A 201 13.27 -16.10 -20.38
N ASP A 202 12.31 -16.37 -21.26
CA ASP A 202 12.28 -15.74 -22.58
C ASP A 202 12.19 -14.22 -22.41
N PRO A 203 13.22 -13.44 -22.80
CA PRO A 203 13.21 -12.00 -22.59
C PRO A 203 12.23 -11.27 -23.51
N SER A 204 11.64 -11.96 -24.50
CA SER A 204 10.70 -11.36 -25.45
C SER A 204 9.74 -12.39 -26.03
N SER A 205 8.44 -12.11 -26.01
CA SER A 205 7.41 -12.87 -26.70
C SER A 205 7.13 -12.27 -28.09
N PRO A 206 6.82 -13.07 -29.13
CA PRO A 206 6.25 -12.56 -30.38
C PRO A 206 4.93 -11.80 -30.21
N LEU A 207 4.30 -11.90 -29.03
CA LEU A 207 3.09 -11.18 -28.65
C LEU A 207 3.36 -9.86 -27.93
N ASP A 208 4.62 -9.55 -27.59
CA ASP A 208 4.97 -8.29 -26.94
C ASP A 208 4.79 -7.13 -27.94
N VAL A 209 3.99 -6.14 -27.55
CA VAL A 209 3.73 -4.94 -28.36
C VAL A 209 4.08 -3.72 -27.52
N LEU A 210 5.08 -2.95 -27.95
CA LEU A 210 5.38 -1.66 -27.34
C LEU A 210 4.23 -0.67 -27.64
N LEU A 211 3.51 -0.27 -26.59
CA LEU A 211 2.39 0.68 -26.70
C LEU A 211 2.83 2.11 -27.06
N ILE A 212 4.06 2.48 -26.70
CA ILE A 212 4.67 3.79 -26.98
C ILE A 212 6.13 3.57 -27.41
N GLY A 213 6.48 4.03 -28.61
CA GLY A 213 7.84 3.92 -29.18
C GLY A 213 7.86 3.28 -30.56
N LYS A 214 9.06 3.10 -31.13
CA LYS A 214 9.27 2.24 -32.30
C LYS A 214 10.10 1.05 -31.86
N ASP A 215 9.68 -0.12 -32.30
CA ASP A 215 10.43 -1.36 -32.14
C ASP A 215 11.72 -1.25 -32.93
N SER A 216 12.79 -0.85 -32.24
CA SER A 216 14.13 -0.69 -32.78
C SER A 216 15.08 -1.68 -32.13
N ILE A 217 14.53 -2.80 -31.65
CA ILE A 217 15.31 -3.95 -31.24
C ILE A 217 15.87 -4.57 -32.53
N ASN A 218 17.03 -4.04 -32.96
CA ASN A 218 17.99 -4.87 -33.65
C ASN A 218 18.14 -6.14 -32.80
N SER A 219 17.94 -7.29 -33.43
CA SER A 219 17.83 -8.66 -32.90
C SER A 219 19.09 -9.18 -32.18
N GLU A 220 19.86 -8.30 -31.55
CA GLU A 220 20.99 -8.61 -30.70
C GLU A 220 20.83 -7.81 -29.40
N PHE A 221 19.87 -8.19 -28.55
CA PHE A 221 20.10 -8.08 -27.11
C PHE A 221 21.31 -8.97 -26.82
N ARG A 222 22.52 -8.44 -27.06
CA ARG A 222 23.74 -9.04 -26.57
C ARG A 222 23.61 -8.97 -25.07
N ILE A 223 23.17 -10.08 -24.47
CA ILE A 223 23.64 -10.44 -23.14
C ILE A 223 25.15 -10.34 -23.28
N GLN A 224 25.72 -9.22 -22.85
CA GLN A 224 27.15 -9.15 -22.68
C GLN A 224 27.43 -10.33 -21.77
N ASN A 225 28.15 -11.31 -22.31
CA ASN A 225 28.79 -12.36 -21.53
C ASN A 225 29.85 -11.67 -20.65
N SER A 226 29.46 -10.74 -19.78
CA SER A 226 30.16 -10.57 -18.53
C SER A 226 30.14 -11.96 -17.95
N LYS A 227 31.31 -12.57 -17.83
CA LYS A 227 31.51 -13.77 -17.04
C LYS A 227 31.10 -13.40 -15.61
N LEU A 228 29.79 -13.40 -15.34
CA LEU A 228 29.24 -13.39 -14.00
C LEU A 228 29.84 -14.63 -13.38
N ASN A 229 30.77 -14.41 -12.46
CA ASN A 229 31.41 -15.50 -11.76
C ASN A 229 30.36 -16.02 -10.78
N ILE A 230 29.56 -17.00 -11.22
CA ILE A 230 28.38 -17.52 -10.49
C ILE A 230 28.78 -17.99 -9.07
N ALA A 231 30.03 -18.45 -8.91
CA ALA A 231 30.62 -18.76 -7.60
C ALA A 231 30.57 -17.58 -6.59
N GLN A 232 30.50 -16.32 -7.05
CA GLN A 232 30.41 -15.13 -6.22
C GLN A 232 28.97 -14.75 -5.85
N LEU A 233 27.95 -15.08 -6.66
CA LEU A 233 26.53 -14.81 -6.33
C LEU A 233 26.05 -15.63 -5.12
N GLY A 234 26.83 -16.64 -4.74
CA GLY A 234 26.50 -17.57 -3.69
C GLY A 234 25.78 -18.78 -4.20
N THR A 235 26.25 -19.93 -3.77
CA THR A 235 25.49 -21.16 -3.84
C THR A 235 24.15 -20.93 -3.15
N TRP A 236 23.06 -21.07 -3.90
CA TRP A 236 21.74 -21.28 -3.29
C TRP A 236 21.88 -22.42 -2.30
N ASN A 237 21.67 -22.13 -1.02
CA ASN A 237 21.81 -23.07 0.06
C ASN A 237 20.54 -23.04 0.93
N SER A 238 20.41 -24.03 1.80
CA SER A 238 19.23 -24.17 2.67
C SER A 238 19.03 -22.98 3.61
N GLU A 239 20.12 -22.31 4.01
CA GLU A 239 20.08 -21.13 4.88
C GLU A 239 19.45 -19.93 4.17
N LEU A 240 19.93 -19.60 2.97
CA LEU A 240 19.37 -18.53 2.13
C LEU A 240 17.91 -18.80 1.79
N GLU A 241 17.58 -20.05 1.43
CA GLU A 241 16.20 -20.45 1.14
C GLU A 241 15.28 -20.25 2.36
N THR A 242 15.74 -20.65 3.55
CA THR A 242 15.00 -20.45 4.81
C THR A 242 14.81 -18.97 5.12
N ALA A 243 15.84 -18.14 4.91
CA ALA A 243 15.78 -16.72 5.16
C ALA A 243 14.82 -16.00 4.20
N LEU A 244 14.81 -16.39 2.92
CA LEU A 244 13.87 -15.89 1.93
C LEU A 244 12.43 -16.30 2.25
N ALA A 245 12.21 -17.56 2.60
CA ALA A 245 10.89 -18.06 3.01
C ALA A 245 10.36 -17.30 4.24
N LYS A 246 11.24 -17.04 5.22
CA LYS A 246 10.89 -16.22 6.39
C LYS A 246 10.55 -14.77 6.01
N ALA A 247 11.34 -14.15 5.13
CA ALA A 247 11.09 -12.77 4.68
C ALA A 247 9.75 -12.65 3.93
N GLU A 248 9.42 -13.64 3.10
CA GLU A 248 8.13 -13.70 2.41
C GLU A 248 6.97 -13.94 3.37
N GLU A 249 7.14 -14.83 4.35
CA GLU A 249 6.08 -15.07 5.35
C GLU A 249 5.79 -13.81 6.18
N VAL A 250 6.82 -13.04 6.56
CA VAL A 250 6.63 -11.74 7.24
C VAL A 250 5.90 -10.74 6.34
N ARG A 251 6.26 -10.67 5.06
CA ARG A 251 5.58 -9.80 4.08
C ARG A 251 4.11 -10.20 3.92
N LYS A 252 3.85 -11.49 3.72
CA LYS A 252 2.51 -12.06 3.58
C LYS A 252 1.65 -11.74 4.79
N GLN A 253 2.14 -12.05 6.01
CA GLN A 253 1.41 -11.75 7.25
C GLN A 253 1.06 -10.26 7.37
N SER A 254 2.01 -9.39 7.02
CA SER A 254 1.81 -7.94 7.04
C SER A 254 0.74 -7.47 6.05
N LEU A 255 0.76 -7.97 4.81
CA LEU A 255 -0.22 -7.59 3.79
C LEU A 255 -1.59 -8.26 3.98
N GLU A 256 -1.65 -9.51 4.45
CA GLU A 256 -2.90 -10.20 4.76
C GLU A 256 -3.67 -9.49 5.88
N ARG A 257 -2.96 -8.91 6.87
CA ARG A 257 -3.54 -8.12 7.96
C ARG A 257 -4.41 -6.96 7.47
N ILE A 258 -4.08 -6.40 6.31
CA ILE A 258 -4.77 -5.25 5.70
C ILE A 258 -5.52 -5.62 4.41
N GLY A 259 -5.51 -6.90 4.04
CA GLY A 259 -6.21 -7.41 2.86
C GLY A 259 -5.49 -7.20 1.53
N PHE A 260 -4.23 -6.77 1.54
CA PHE A 260 -3.46 -6.41 0.35
C PHE A 260 -2.57 -7.52 -0.22
N TYR A 261 -2.54 -8.71 0.40
CA TYR A 261 -1.75 -9.80 -0.13
C TYR A 261 -2.39 -10.37 -1.40
N ALA A 262 -1.64 -10.34 -2.51
CA ALA A 262 -2.20 -10.49 -3.86
C ALA A 262 -1.49 -11.55 -4.73
N GLU A 263 -0.40 -12.18 -4.28
CA GLU A 263 0.46 -13.01 -5.16
C GLU A 263 -0.23 -14.22 -5.81
N ASP A 264 -1.22 -14.83 -5.17
CA ASP A 264 -1.88 -16.04 -5.69
C ASP A 264 -3.15 -15.77 -6.52
N LEU A 265 -3.69 -14.55 -6.47
CA LEU A 265 -5.03 -14.22 -6.98
C LEU A 265 -5.11 -12.88 -7.74
N ALA A 266 -4.04 -12.08 -7.78
CA ALA A 266 -4.05 -10.81 -8.48
C ALA A 266 -3.99 -11.01 -9.99
N ALA A 267 -5.12 -10.77 -10.63
CA ALA A 267 -5.23 -10.55 -12.05
C ALA A 267 -6.03 -9.26 -12.26
N SER A 268 -6.15 -8.79 -13.48
CA SER A 268 -6.98 -7.62 -13.80
C SER A 268 -7.25 -7.63 -15.29
N ASN A 269 -8.45 -7.17 -15.67
CA ASN A 269 -8.77 -6.92 -17.06
C ASN A 269 -8.92 -5.41 -17.30
N ASN A 270 -8.45 -4.94 -18.45
CA ASN A 270 -8.75 -3.60 -18.94
C ASN A 270 -8.91 -3.58 -20.47
N TRP A 271 -10.10 -3.23 -20.95
CA TRP A 271 -10.40 -3.13 -22.38
C TRP A 271 -10.81 -1.72 -22.74
N VAL A 272 -10.30 -1.23 -23.88
CA VAL A 272 -10.74 0.02 -24.49
C VAL A 272 -11.20 -0.27 -25.92
N VAL A 273 -12.43 0.09 -26.24
CA VAL A 273 -13.01 -0.01 -27.58
C VAL A 273 -13.11 1.38 -28.17
N SER A 274 -12.47 1.58 -29.33
CA SER A 274 -12.58 2.83 -30.08
C SER A 274 -14.03 3.13 -30.47
N GLY A 275 -14.43 4.41 -30.41
CA GLY A 275 -15.75 4.84 -30.88
C GLY A 275 -16.06 4.49 -32.33
N LYS A 276 -15.05 4.24 -33.18
CA LYS A 276 -15.25 3.71 -34.54
C LYS A 276 -15.87 2.30 -34.58
N ARG A 277 -15.90 1.61 -33.44
CA ARG A 277 -16.40 0.23 -33.28
C ARG A 277 -17.64 0.16 -32.38
N THR A 278 -18.25 1.29 -32.03
CA THR A 278 -19.44 1.37 -31.16
C THR A 278 -20.62 2.01 -31.89
N VAL A 279 -21.85 1.69 -31.49
CA VAL A 279 -23.07 2.14 -32.18
C VAL A 279 -23.29 3.65 -32.04
N ASP A 280 -22.87 4.25 -30.93
CA ASP A 280 -23.05 5.66 -30.62
C ASP A 280 -21.81 6.53 -30.92
N GLY A 281 -20.76 5.93 -31.48
CA GLY A 281 -19.51 6.62 -31.81
C GLY A 281 -18.61 6.98 -30.62
N LYS A 282 -18.99 6.60 -29.38
CA LYS A 282 -18.22 6.90 -28.16
C LYS A 282 -17.30 5.76 -27.77
N ALA A 283 -16.15 6.08 -27.19
CA ALA A 283 -15.24 5.07 -26.67
C ALA A 283 -15.86 4.34 -25.47
N LEU A 284 -15.62 3.03 -25.35
CA LEU A 284 -16.00 2.24 -24.18
C LEU A 284 -14.74 1.80 -23.44
N LEU A 285 -14.76 1.93 -22.12
CA LEU A 285 -13.73 1.41 -21.23
C LEU A 285 -14.37 0.41 -20.25
N ALA A 286 -13.76 -0.76 -20.12
CA ALA A 286 -14.06 -1.72 -19.07
C ALA A 286 -12.78 -1.94 -18.27
N ASN A 287 -12.79 -1.62 -16.97
CA ASN A 287 -11.69 -1.91 -16.06
C ASN A 287 -12.20 -2.73 -14.87
N ASP A 288 -11.56 -3.87 -14.64
CA ASP A 288 -12.02 -4.90 -13.73
C ASP A 288 -10.81 -5.42 -12.93
N PRO A 289 -10.40 -4.69 -11.87
CA PRO A 289 -9.27 -5.09 -11.04
C PRO A 289 -9.63 -6.25 -10.11
N HIS A 290 -8.90 -7.37 -10.18
CA HIS A 290 -9.12 -8.53 -9.32
C HIS A 290 -8.20 -8.50 -8.11
N LEU A 291 -8.77 -8.13 -6.97
CA LEU A 291 -8.12 -8.21 -5.67
C LEU A 291 -8.87 -9.20 -4.80
N ARG A 292 -8.18 -9.74 -3.78
CA ARG A 292 -8.80 -10.62 -2.80
C ARG A 292 -10.00 -9.90 -2.15
N PRO A 293 -11.18 -10.54 -2.06
CA PRO A 293 -12.30 -9.96 -1.33
C PRO A 293 -11.96 -9.78 0.15
N THR A 294 -12.14 -8.55 0.66
CA THR A 294 -11.83 -8.18 2.05
C THR A 294 -13.02 -7.42 2.65
N GLN A 295 -13.13 -7.44 3.97
CA GLN A 295 -14.06 -6.60 4.71
C GLN A 295 -13.30 -5.83 5.79
N PRO A 296 -13.20 -4.49 5.69
CA PRO A 296 -13.74 -3.65 4.61
C PRO A 296 -13.00 -3.83 3.26
N PRO A 297 -13.64 -3.52 2.11
CA PRO A 297 -12.98 -3.61 0.80
C PRO A 297 -11.89 -2.55 0.66
N ILE A 298 -10.87 -2.84 -0.15
CA ILE A 298 -9.77 -1.92 -0.53
C ILE A 298 -10.33 -0.68 -1.23
N TRP A 299 -11.23 -0.89 -2.19
CA TRP A 299 -11.85 0.18 -2.96
C TRP A 299 -12.98 0.86 -2.19
N TYR A 300 -12.98 2.18 -2.23
CA TYR A 300 -13.99 3.05 -1.66
C TYR A 300 -14.63 3.88 -2.76
N LEU A 301 -15.89 3.57 -3.09
CA LEU A 301 -16.65 4.28 -4.11
C LEU A 301 -16.98 5.70 -3.64
N VAL A 302 -16.78 6.69 -4.51
CA VAL A 302 -17.09 8.09 -4.21
C VAL A 302 -17.41 8.86 -5.50
N ASN A 303 -18.31 9.83 -5.36
CA ASN A 303 -18.54 10.86 -6.37
C ASN A 303 -18.19 12.24 -5.76
N LEU A 304 -17.39 13.02 -6.48
CA LEU A 304 -16.89 14.32 -6.06
C LEU A 304 -17.27 15.38 -7.09
N ALA A 305 -17.89 16.46 -6.62
CA ALA A 305 -18.36 17.55 -7.46
C ALA A 305 -18.06 18.94 -6.86
N SER A 306 -17.41 19.78 -7.64
CA SER A 306 -17.24 21.23 -7.47
C SER A 306 -17.30 21.90 -8.86
N PRO A 307 -17.21 23.24 -8.97
CA PRO A 307 -17.19 23.90 -10.28
C PRO A 307 -16.12 23.38 -11.25
N ASN A 308 -14.96 22.96 -10.74
CA ASN A 308 -13.83 22.50 -11.56
C ASN A 308 -13.62 20.98 -11.55
N VAL A 309 -14.18 20.27 -10.58
CA VAL A 309 -13.98 18.83 -10.40
C VAL A 309 -15.33 18.14 -10.48
N LYS A 310 -15.48 17.19 -11.41
CA LYS A 310 -16.64 16.29 -11.45
C LYS A 310 -16.14 14.91 -11.78
N VAL A 311 -16.02 14.04 -10.78
CA VAL A 311 -15.40 12.73 -10.96
C VAL A 311 -16.12 11.69 -10.11
N ALA A 312 -16.28 10.50 -10.68
CA ALA A 312 -16.84 9.35 -9.99
C ALA A 312 -15.95 8.13 -10.22
N GLY A 313 -15.85 7.28 -9.20
CA GLY A 313 -15.08 6.06 -9.28
C GLY A 313 -14.73 5.53 -7.90
N VAL A 314 -13.57 4.89 -7.81
CA VAL A 314 -13.04 4.36 -6.55
C VAL A 314 -11.77 5.11 -6.14
N SER A 315 -11.68 5.37 -4.85
CA SER A 315 -10.42 5.66 -4.15
C SER A 315 -10.03 4.48 -3.27
N THR A 316 -9.00 4.65 -2.46
CA THR A 316 -8.68 3.79 -1.31
C THR A 316 -8.83 4.60 -0.03
N ALA A 317 -9.29 3.97 1.05
CA ALA A 317 -9.47 4.65 2.33
C ALA A 317 -8.15 5.33 2.75
N GLY A 318 -8.18 6.66 2.93
CA GLY A 318 -7.01 7.48 3.27
C GLY A 318 -6.29 8.13 2.09
N ILE A 319 -6.66 7.85 0.84
CA ILE A 319 -6.14 8.51 -0.35
C ILE A 319 -7.19 9.50 -0.90
N PRO A 320 -6.85 10.79 -1.10
CA PRO A 320 -7.76 11.77 -1.69
C PRO A 320 -7.96 11.57 -3.20
N GLY A 321 -9.07 12.06 -3.73
CA GLY A 321 -9.41 11.97 -5.16
C GLY A 321 -9.99 10.62 -5.57
N VAL A 322 -9.86 10.29 -6.86
CA VAL A 322 -10.36 9.05 -7.48
C VAL A 322 -9.21 8.41 -8.26
N ILE A 323 -8.92 7.15 -7.96
CA ILE A 323 -7.79 6.38 -8.51
C ILE A 323 -8.19 5.69 -9.81
N ILE A 324 -9.35 5.03 -9.85
CA ILE A 324 -9.96 4.44 -11.04
C ILE A 324 -11.34 5.06 -11.19
N GLY A 325 -11.68 5.58 -12.37
CA GLY A 325 -12.95 6.25 -12.53
C GLY A 325 -13.15 6.93 -13.87
N HIS A 326 -14.06 7.89 -13.86
CA HIS A 326 -14.40 8.68 -15.02
C HIS A 326 -14.93 10.06 -14.61
N ASN A 327 -14.95 10.96 -15.58
CA ASN A 327 -15.62 12.25 -15.51
C ASN A 327 -16.53 12.44 -16.73
N GLU A 328 -16.96 13.68 -16.99
CA GLU A 328 -17.83 14.02 -18.11
C GLU A 328 -17.16 13.81 -19.50
N ASN A 329 -15.82 13.73 -19.54
CA ASN A 329 -15.03 13.78 -20.78
C ASN A 329 -14.16 12.52 -21.02
N ILE A 330 -13.65 11.89 -19.97
CA ILE A 330 -12.72 10.75 -20.04
C ILE A 330 -13.05 9.69 -18.99
N ALA A 331 -12.61 8.45 -19.25
CA ALA A 331 -12.57 7.35 -18.30
C ALA A 331 -11.15 6.75 -18.27
N TRP A 332 -10.73 6.23 -17.13
CA TRP A 332 -9.44 5.57 -16.96
C TRP A 332 -9.54 4.40 -16.01
N GLY A 333 -8.59 3.48 -16.16
CA GLY A 333 -8.48 2.28 -15.34
C GLY A 333 -7.04 1.82 -15.26
N LEU A 334 -6.79 0.90 -14.35
CA LEU A 334 -5.44 0.42 -14.01
C LEU A 334 -5.43 -1.11 -14.01
N THR A 335 -4.32 -1.69 -14.49
CA THR A 335 -4.02 -3.12 -14.38
C THR A 335 -2.55 -3.26 -13.99
N ASN A 336 -2.22 -4.24 -13.15
CA ASN A 336 -0.81 -4.54 -12.89
C ASN A 336 -0.21 -5.23 -14.12
N VAL A 337 0.95 -4.76 -14.58
CA VAL A 337 1.68 -5.36 -15.72
C VAL A 337 2.86 -6.22 -15.27
N GLY A 338 3.06 -6.36 -13.95
CA GLY A 338 4.17 -7.13 -13.36
C GLY A 338 5.55 -6.68 -13.84
N PRO A 339 5.84 -5.37 -13.95
CA PRO A 339 7.12 -4.92 -14.49
C PRO A 339 8.25 -5.26 -13.52
N ASP A 340 9.43 -5.59 -14.06
CA ASP A 340 10.64 -5.73 -13.25
C ASP A 340 11.16 -4.33 -12.91
N VAL A 341 11.01 -3.92 -11.64
CA VAL A 341 11.31 -2.56 -11.14
C VAL A 341 12.21 -2.55 -9.91
N GLN A 342 12.80 -3.70 -9.59
CA GLN A 342 13.74 -3.88 -8.49
C GLN A 342 14.99 -4.58 -9.03
N ASP A 343 16.15 -4.17 -8.54
CA ASP A 343 17.41 -4.86 -8.77
C ASP A 343 17.96 -5.29 -7.41
N LEU A 344 18.59 -6.46 -7.35
CA LEU A 344 19.27 -6.95 -6.15
C LEU A 344 20.78 -6.94 -6.31
N TYR A 345 21.49 -6.30 -5.38
CA TYR A 345 22.94 -6.23 -5.36
C TYR A 345 23.52 -7.05 -4.21
N LEU A 346 24.46 -7.95 -4.51
CA LEU A 346 25.28 -8.60 -3.49
C LEU A 346 26.45 -7.71 -3.11
N GLU A 347 26.40 -7.15 -1.91
CA GLU A 347 27.40 -6.24 -1.39
C GLU A 347 28.56 -6.98 -0.72
N THR A 348 29.79 -6.57 -1.02
CA THR A 348 30.99 -7.11 -0.38
C THR A 348 31.44 -6.19 0.73
N PHE A 349 31.47 -6.68 1.97
CA PHE A 349 31.94 -5.96 3.14
C PHE A 349 33.31 -6.45 3.61
N ASP A 350 34.14 -5.54 4.14
CA ASP A 350 35.36 -5.89 4.86
C ASP A 350 35.11 -6.08 6.36
N ALA A 351 36.13 -6.53 7.09
CA ALA A 351 36.06 -6.74 8.53
C ALA A 351 35.83 -5.45 9.34
N SER A 352 36.03 -4.27 8.74
CA SER A 352 35.75 -2.97 9.36
C SER A 352 34.32 -2.48 9.14
N GLY A 353 33.52 -3.22 8.36
CA GLY A 353 32.14 -2.86 8.02
C GLY A 353 32.01 -1.89 6.84
N LYS A 354 33.09 -1.63 6.09
CA LYS A 354 33.03 -0.87 4.84
C LYS A 354 32.64 -1.78 3.69
N TYR A 355 31.92 -1.25 2.71
CA TYR A 355 31.52 -1.99 1.51
C TYR A 355 32.32 -1.55 0.29
N LYS A 356 32.52 -2.49 -0.64
CA LYS A 356 33.35 -2.29 -1.83
C LYS A 356 32.58 -1.50 -2.90
N THR A 357 33.12 -0.37 -3.34
CA THR A 357 32.60 0.44 -4.46
C THR A 357 33.60 0.49 -5.62
N PRO A 358 33.22 0.97 -6.81
CA PRO A 358 34.16 1.20 -7.91
C PRO A 358 35.31 2.15 -7.55
N THR A 359 35.11 3.04 -6.58
CA THR A 359 36.10 4.01 -6.11
C THR A 359 36.89 3.55 -4.87
N GLY A 360 36.69 2.31 -4.42
CA GLY A 360 37.30 1.76 -3.21
C GLY A 360 36.31 1.47 -2.09
N TRP A 361 36.81 1.19 -0.89
CA TRP A 361 36.00 0.86 0.28
C TRP A 361 35.33 2.11 0.86
N GLN A 362 34.00 2.08 1.01
CA GLN A 362 33.22 3.17 1.59
C GLN A 362 32.45 2.72 2.82
N THR A 363 32.23 3.63 3.76
CA THR A 363 31.36 3.38 4.92
C THR A 363 29.90 3.45 4.46
N PRO A 364 29.05 2.45 4.77
CA PRO A 364 27.62 2.54 4.46
C PRO A 364 26.95 3.61 5.32
N VAL A 365 25.79 4.10 4.88
CA VAL A 365 24.93 4.93 5.72
C VAL A 365 24.18 4.01 6.68
N VAL A 366 24.27 4.27 7.98
CA VAL A 366 23.51 3.54 9.00
C VAL A 366 22.58 4.53 9.69
N ARG A 367 21.28 4.23 9.67
CA ARG A 367 20.29 4.97 10.46
C ARG A 367 19.74 4.09 11.57
N LYS A 368 19.33 4.72 12.67
CA LYS A 368 18.65 4.06 13.78
C LYS A 368 17.17 4.40 13.71
N GLU A 369 16.34 3.36 13.70
CA GLU A 369 14.88 3.45 13.76
C GLU A 369 14.44 3.01 15.16
N GLU A 370 13.58 3.79 15.81
CA GLU A 370 12.92 3.40 17.05
C GLU A 370 11.53 2.83 16.74
N ILE A 371 11.28 1.61 17.21
CA ILE A 371 9.99 0.94 17.06
C ILE A 371 9.36 0.82 18.44
N LYS A 372 8.17 1.41 18.62
CA LYS A 372 7.40 1.25 19.85
C LYS A 372 6.66 -0.09 19.79
N VAL A 373 6.80 -0.89 20.84
CA VAL A 373 6.25 -2.25 20.92
C VAL A 373 5.38 -2.37 22.15
N ARG A 374 4.10 -2.72 21.96
CA ARG A 374 3.17 -2.93 23.07
C ARG A 374 3.62 -4.08 23.96
N LYS A 375 3.69 -3.83 25.27
CA LYS A 375 4.15 -4.81 26.25
C LYS A 375 3.14 -5.93 26.50
N ASN A 376 1.85 -5.59 26.56
CA ASN A 376 0.77 -6.56 26.74
C ASN A 376 -0.55 -6.08 26.09
N PRO A 377 -1.46 -6.99 25.71
CA PRO A 377 -2.71 -6.61 25.03
C PRO A 377 -3.68 -5.74 25.85
N LEU A 378 -3.54 -5.70 27.19
CA LEU A 378 -4.50 -5.05 28.09
C LEU A 378 -4.13 -3.60 28.46
N SER A 379 -2.90 -3.17 28.12
CA SER A 379 -2.35 -1.85 28.38
C SER A 379 -1.79 -1.22 27.10
N PRO A 380 -1.96 0.09 26.87
CA PRO A 380 -1.32 0.80 25.76
C PRO A 380 0.17 1.09 25.98
N GLU A 381 0.75 0.68 27.12
CA GLU A 381 2.17 0.87 27.39
C GLU A 381 3.07 0.16 26.37
N THR A 382 4.12 0.87 25.95
CA THR A 382 5.09 0.38 25.00
C THR A 382 6.50 0.32 25.60
N GLU A 383 7.33 -0.54 25.03
CA GLU A 383 8.79 -0.49 25.12
C GLU A 383 9.36 -0.06 23.76
N THR A 384 10.64 0.31 23.72
CA THR A 384 11.30 0.73 22.48
C THR A 384 12.31 -0.31 22.05
N GLU A 385 12.15 -0.82 20.84
CA GLU A 385 13.14 -1.64 20.14
C GLU A 385 13.89 -0.75 19.15
N VAL A 386 15.21 -0.88 19.09
CA VAL A 386 16.05 -0.13 18.15
C VAL A 386 16.42 -1.04 16.99
N LEU A 387 16.19 -0.57 15.77
CA LEU A 387 16.61 -1.21 14.54
C LEU A 387 17.69 -0.36 13.86
N GLU A 388 18.84 -0.95 13.58
CA GLU A 388 19.82 -0.35 12.68
C GLU A 388 19.48 -0.75 11.24
N VAL A 389 19.42 0.25 10.35
CA VAL A 389 19.23 0.01 8.92
C VAL A 389 20.43 0.52 8.15
N THR A 390 21.08 -0.41 7.49
CA THR A 390 22.24 -0.17 6.61
C THR A 390 21.77 0.16 5.19
N THR A 391 22.37 1.16 4.58
CA THR A 391 22.10 1.59 3.20
C THR A 391 23.43 1.78 2.48
N THR A 392 23.57 1.15 1.32
CA THR A 392 24.70 1.30 0.41
C THR A 392 24.32 2.24 -0.73
N ARG A 393 25.22 2.41 -1.71
CA ARG A 393 24.89 3.19 -2.92
C ARG A 393 23.82 2.55 -3.80
N HIS A 394 23.58 1.24 -3.67
CA HIS A 394 22.61 0.52 -4.50
C HIS A 394 21.23 0.49 -3.84
N GLY A 395 21.17 0.48 -2.50
CA GLY A 395 19.89 0.41 -1.81
C GLY A 395 20.03 0.13 -0.32
N ILE A 396 18.88 -0.14 0.29
CA ILE A 396 18.79 -0.60 1.67
C ILE A 396 19.19 -2.08 1.73
N VAL A 397 19.99 -2.47 2.72
CA VAL A 397 20.29 -3.89 2.91
C VAL A 397 19.01 -4.60 3.37
N VAL A 398 18.36 -5.33 2.46
CA VAL A 398 17.09 -6.02 2.69
C VAL A 398 17.29 -7.34 3.42
N LEU A 399 18.39 -8.05 3.13
CA LEU A 399 18.69 -9.38 3.65
C LEU A 399 20.17 -9.48 4.04
N GLU A 400 20.43 -10.03 5.22
CA GLU A 400 21.77 -10.43 5.65
C GLU A 400 21.72 -11.90 6.03
N GLU A 401 22.48 -12.75 5.32
CA GLU A 401 22.47 -14.20 5.55
C GLU A 401 23.81 -14.83 5.14
N ALA A 402 24.30 -15.80 5.92
CA ALA A 402 25.58 -16.48 5.66
C ALA A 402 26.78 -15.54 5.39
N GLY A 403 26.85 -14.40 6.09
CA GLY A 403 27.91 -13.39 5.92
C GLY A 403 27.79 -12.54 4.64
N LYS A 404 26.67 -12.64 3.93
CA LYS A 404 26.36 -11.86 2.73
C LYS A 404 25.30 -10.82 3.01
N ARG A 405 25.37 -9.70 2.29
CA ARG A 405 24.42 -8.59 2.40
C ARG A 405 23.85 -8.29 1.04
N TYR A 406 22.52 -8.35 0.92
CA TYR A 406 21.80 -8.07 -0.31
C TYR A 406 21.10 -6.72 -0.16
N ALA A 407 21.38 -5.80 -1.08
CA ALA A 407 20.92 -4.41 -1.09
C ALA A 407 20.06 -4.09 -2.31
#